data_AF-A0A6N2RPV7-F1
#
_entry.id   AF-A0A6N2RPV7-F1
#
_cell.length_a   1.000
_cell.length_b   1.000
_cell.length_c   1.000
_cell.angle_alpha   90.00
_cell.angle_beta   90.00
_cell.angle_gamma   90.00
#
_symmetry.space_group_name_H-M   'P 1'
#
loop_
_entity.id
_entity.type
_entity.pdbx_description
1 polymer ?
#
loop_
_entity_poly.entity_id
_entity_poly.type
_entity_poly.pdbx_seq_one_letter_code
_entity_poly.pdbx_strand_id
1 'polypeptide(L)'
;MAYADLKNKLDEYNWDDGFEVPRTILADPDCDLALALEIFYLAGGYEYLEKSARRTKLQKWNSFITVLYEDILDNRFPKTDASFEIPLSKVQKYKLRKKGAAEIFLTDL
;
A
#
# COMPACT_ATOMS: atom_id res chain seq x y z
N MET A 1 1.37 -10.56 15.30
CA MET A 1 2.54 -9.98 16.02
C MET A 1 2.06 -8.72 16.73
N ALA A 2 2.72 -8.16 17.75
CA ALA A 2 2.23 -6.85 18.21
C ALA A 2 2.32 -5.84 17.05
N TYR A 3 1.35 -4.93 16.92
CA TYR A 3 1.32 -3.94 15.82
C TYR A 3 2.65 -3.17 15.71
N ALA A 4 3.25 -2.84 16.86
CA ALA A 4 4.57 -2.20 16.93
C ALA A 4 5.68 -3.07 16.33
N ASP A 5 5.63 -4.39 16.48
CA ASP A 5 6.62 -5.31 15.90
C ASP A 5 6.50 -5.34 14.37
N LEU A 6 5.26 -5.35 13.84
CA LEU A 6 5.02 -5.27 12.40
C LEU A 6 5.55 -3.96 11.83
N LYS A 7 5.33 -2.86 12.55
CA LYS A 7 5.79 -1.53 12.15
C LYS A 7 7.32 -1.42 12.17
N ASN A 8 7.98 -1.86 13.24
CA ASN A 8 9.44 -1.90 13.32
C ASN A 8 10.04 -2.77 12.20
N LYS A 9 9.42 -3.92 11.91
CA LYS A 9 9.85 -4.81 10.83
C LYS A 9 9.75 -4.14 9.46
N LEU A 10 8.72 -3.33 9.23
CA LEU A 10 8.59 -2.53 8.01
C LEU A 10 9.65 -1.42 7.93
N ASP A 11 9.91 -0.74 9.03
CA ASP A 11 10.81 0.41 9.09
C ASP A 11 12.29 0.01 8.95
N GLU A 12 12.68 -1.16 9.47
CA GLU A 12 14.03 -1.72 9.35
C GLU A 12 14.26 -2.45 8.01
N TYR A 13 13.21 -2.68 7.22
CA TYR A 13 13.28 -3.46 6.00
C TYR A 13 13.98 -2.72 4.85
N ASN A 14 14.96 -3.38 4.24
CA ASN A 14 15.57 -2.92 2.99
C ASN A 14 14.72 -3.36 1.79
N TRP A 15 14.12 -2.39 1.09
CA TRP A 15 13.25 -2.64 -0.07
C TRP A 15 13.95 -3.30 -1.27
N ASP A 16 15.28 -3.31 -1.31
CA ASP A 16 16.05 -4.04 -2.32
C ASP A 16 16.08 -5.56 -2.07
N ASP A 17 15.67 -6.03 -0.88
CA ASP A 17 15.68 -7.45 -0.50
C ASP A 17 14.45 -8.24 -1.03
N GLY A 18 13.61 -7.60 -1.85
CA GLY A 18 12.46 -8.23 -2.50
C GLY A 18 11.12 -7.93 -1.84
N PHE A 19 10.28 -8.93 -1.58
CA PHE A 19 8.92 -8.74 -1.04
C PHE A 19 8.51 -9.75 0.03
N GLU A 20 9.40 -10.63 0.48
CA GLU A 20 9.05 -11.64 1.49
C GLU A 20 8.66 -11.02 2.83
N VAL A 21 9.38 -9.97 3.25
CA VAL A 21 9.06 -9.24 4.49
C VAL A 21 7.72 -8.51 4.38
N PRO A 22 7.46 -7.66 3.36
CA PRO A 22 6.14 -7.06 3.13
C PRO A 22 5.01 -8.10 3.08
N ARG A 23 5.20 -9.23 2.37
CA ARG A 23 4.20 -10.31 2.31
C ARG A 23 3.92 -10.93 3.67
N THR A 24 4.95 -11.10 4.49
CA THR A 24 4.79 -11.63 5.85
C THR A 24 4.00 -10.66 6.73
N ILE A 25 4.24 -9.36 6.59
CA ILE A 25 3.50 -8.33 7.35
C ILE A 25 2.04 -8.33 6.90
N LEU A 26 1.77 -8.28 5.59
CA LEU A 26 0.42 -8.27 5.04
C LEU A 26 -0.40 -9.54 5.35
N ALA A 27 0.27 -10.67 5.62
CA ALA A 27 -0.39 -11.91 6.00
C ALA A 27 -0.63 -12.04 7.52
N ASP A 28 -0.10 -11.13 8.34
CA ASP A 28 -0.30 -11.14 9.79
C ASP A 28 -1.72 -10.63 10.12
N PRO A 29 -2.49 -11.32 10.98
CA PRO A 29 -3.83 -10.88 11.38
C PRO A 29 -3.88 -9.48 12.03
N ASP A 30 -2.77 -9.04 12.60
CA ASP A 30 -2.64 -7.72 13.23
C ASP A 30 -2.29 -6.61 12.22
N CYS A 31 -2.11 -6.94 10.92
CA CYS A 31 -1.92 -5.96 9.86
C CYS A 31 -3.26 -5.30 9.51
N ASP A 32 -3.36 -4.01 9.82
CA ASP A 32 -4.54 -3.21 9.52
C ASP A 32 -4.42 -2.44 8.20
N LEU A 33 -5.51 -1.75 7.87
CA LEU A 33 -5.58 -0.96 6.65
C LEU A 33 -4.52 0.15 6.58
N ALA A 34 -4.17 0.76 7.72
CA ALA A 34 -3.16 1.82 7.77
C ALA A 34 -1.78 1.27 7.35
N LEU A 35 -1.38 0.15 7.93
CA LEU A 35 -0.12 -0.50 7.60
C LEU A 35 -0.11 -1.06 6.16
N ALA A 36 -1.24 -1.60 5.69
CA ALA A 36 -1.37 -2.07 4.32
C ALA A 36 -1.24 -0.92 3.30
N LEU A 37 -1.84 0.25 3.57
CA LEU A 37 -1.69 1.45 2.75
C LEU A 37 -0.24 1.96 2.77
N GLU A 38 0.41 1.95 3.93
CA GLU A 38 1.82 2.33 4.03
C GLU A 38 2.71 1.45 3.14
N ILE A 39 2.57 0.13 3.25
CA ILE A 39 3.29 -0.84 2.40
C ILE A 39 2.98 -0.59 0.92
N PHE A 40 1.72 -0.30 0.59
CA PHE A 40 1.32 -0.01 -0.79
C PHE A 40 2.05 1.22 -1.35
N TYR A 41 2.14 2.32 -0.59
CA TYR A 41 2.85 3.51 -1.06
C TYR A 41 4.36 3.34 -1.10
N LEU A 42 4.96 2.68 -0.11
CA LEU A 42 6.39 2.34 -0.13
C LEU A 42 6.73 1.44 -1.32
N ALA A 43 5.82 0.57 -1.73
CA ALA A 43 5.93 -0.26 -2.92
C ALA A 43 5.61 0.47 -4.25
N GLY A 44 5.57 1.81 -4.28
CA GLY A 44 5.28 2.56 -5.52
C GLY A 44 3.79 2.64 -5.88
N GLY A 45 2.94 2.70 -4.86
CA GLY A 45 1.49 2.86 -4.96
C GLY A 45 1.06 4.02 -5.86
N TYR A 46 1.76 5.15 -5.78
CA TYR A 46 1.46 6.31 -6.61
C TYR A 46 1.65 6.00 -8.10
N GLU A 47 2.79 5.42 -8.48
CA GLU A 47 3.10 5.07 -9.86
C GLU A 47 2.11 4.04 -10.41
N TYR A 48 1.68 3.11 -9.57
CA TYR A 48 0.67 2.11 -9.90
C TYR A 48 -0.71 2.73 -10.14
N LEU A 49 -1.12 3.72 -9.34
CA LEU A 49 -2.38 4.44 -9.53
C LEU A 49 -2.31 5.42 -10.71
N GLU A 50 -1.15 6.04 -10.94
CA GLU A 50 -0.98 7.04 -11.99
C GLU A 50 -0.90 6.41 -13.39
N LYS A 51 -0.13 5.32 -13.52
CA LYS A 51 0.00 4.56 -14.76
C LYS A 51 -1.07 3.49 -14.75
N SER A 52 -1.94 3.45 -15.75
CA SER A 52 -2.94 2.39 -15.91
C SER A 52 -2.28 1.01 -16.08
N ALA A 53 -1.77 0.36 -15.02
CA ALA A 53 -1.21 -1.00 -14.88
C ALA A 53 -0.22 -1.53 -15.95
N ARG A 54 0.04 -0.81 -17.06
CA ARG A 54 0.51 -1.40 -18.32
C ARG A 54 1.96 -1.10 -18.66
N ARG A 55 2.74 -0.40 -17.82
CA ARG A 55 4.10 0.05 -18.21
C ARG A 55 5.17 0.09 -17.10
N THR A 56 5.02 -0.66 -16.01
CA THR A 56 6.09 -0.79 -15.02
C THR A 56 7.01 -1.95 -15.41
N LYS A 57 8.31 -1.64 -15.57
CA LYS A 57 9.35 -2.49 -16.19
C LYS A 57 9.71 -3.77 -15.42
N LEU A 58 9.13 -4.02 -14.25
CA LEU A 58 9.46 -5.16 -13.39
C LEU A 58 8.20 -6.00 -13.11
N GLN A 59 8.10 -7.15 -13.78
CA GLN A 59 6.93 -8.03 -13.72
C GLN A 59 6.60 -8.46 -12.28
N LYS A 60 7.61 -8.78 -11.46
CA LYS A 60 7.43 -9.17 -10.06
C LYS A 60 6.87 -8.04 -9.19
N TRP A 61 7.34 -6.82 -9.42
CA TRP A 61 6.88 -5.62 -8.73
C TRP A 61 5.39 -5.39 -9.04
N ASN A 62 5.00 -5.50 -10.31
CA ASN A 62 3.60 -5.39 -10.72
C ASN A 62 2.72 -6.46 -10.07
N SER A 63 3.17 -7.72 -10.04
CA SER A 63 2.39 -8.78 -9.41
C SER A 63 2.17 -8.55 -7.92
N PHE A 64 3.19 -8.08 -7.18
CA PHE A 64 3.03 -7.76 -5.76
C PHE A 64 2.02 -6.63 -5.53
N ILE A 65 2.23 -5.48 -6.18
CA ILE A 65 1.39 -4.30 -5.94
C ILE A 65 -0.05 -4.49 -6.45
N THR A 66 -0.25 -5.27 -7.51
CA THR A 66 -1.60 -5.56 -8.04
C THR A 66 -2.40 -6.38 -7.03
N VAL A 67 -1.80 -7.42 -6.45
CA VAL A 67 -2.47 -8.24 -5.42
C VAL A 67 -2.78 -7.39 -4.19
N LEU A 68 -1.83 -6.58 -3.72
CA LEU A 68 -2.07 -5.71 -2.57
C LEU A 68 -3.19 -4.68 -2.84
N TYR A 69 -3.22 -4.11 -4.05
CA TYR A 69 -4.28 -3.20 -4.46
C TYR A 69 -5.67 -3.86 -4.40
N GLU A 70 -5.79 -5.08 -4.93
CA GLU A 70 -7.03 -5.85 -4.91
C GLU A 70 -7.43 -6.22 -3.47
N ASP A 71 -6.49 -6.68 -2.65
CA ASP A 71 -6.73 -7.03 -1.24
C ASP A 71 -7.24 -5.82 -0.42
N ILE A 72 -6.71 -4.62 -0.67
CA ILE A 72 -7.17 -3.37 -0.06
C ILE A 72 -8.60 -3.04 -0.50
N LEU A 73 -8.91 -3.17 -1.80
CA LEU A 73 -10.26 -2.93 -2.32
C LEU A 73 -11.30 -3.94 -1.81
N ASP A 74 -10.88 -5.18 -1.61
CA ASP A 74 -11.70 -6.26 -1.07
C ASP A 74 -11.93 -6.14 0.45
N ASN A 75 -11.40 -5.09 1.10
CA ASN A 75 -11.46 -4.87 2.55
C ASN A 75 -10.89 -6.05 3.36
N ARG A 76 -9.78 -6.65 2.89
CA ARG A 76 -9.14 -7.77 3.60
C ARG A 76 -8.40 -7.35 4.87
N PHE A 77 -8.09 -6.06 5.00
CA PHE A 77 -7.42 -5.49 6.16
C PHE A 77 -8.46 -4.81 7.06
N PRO A 78 -8.49 -5.11 8.37
CA PRO A 78 -9.39 -4.46 9.30
C PRO A 78 -9.07 -2.96 9.38
N LYS A 79 -10.11 -2.14 9.49
CA LYS A 79 -9.95 -0.72 9.83
C LYS A 79 -9.88 -0.58 11.35
N THR A 80 -8.80 0.02 11.84
CA THR A 80 -8.53 0.27 13.26
C THR A 80 -8.47 1.78 13.51
N ASP A 81 -8.10 2.19 14.72
CA ASP A 81 -7.82 3.59 15.08
C ASP A 81 -6.40 4.05 14.65
N ALA A 82 -5.65 3.21 13.93
CA ALA A 82 -4.33 3.58 13.42
C ALA A 82 -4.47 4.65 12.33
N SER A 83 -3.76 5.77 12.52
CA SER A 83 -3.75 6.87 11.58
C SER A 83 -2.72 6.66 10.47
N PHE A 84 -3.06 7.05 9.25
CA PHE A 84 -2.11 7.08 8.14
C PHE A 84 -2.40 8.25 7.20
N GLU A 85 -1.42 9.14 7.05
CA GLU A 85 -1.49 10.24 6.08
C GLU A 85 -1.07 9.72 4.71
N ILE A 86 -1.96 9.83 3.73
CA ILE A 86 -1.67 9.42 2.36
C ILE A 86 -0.55 10.32 1.82
N PRO A 87 0.61 9.77 1.37
CA PRO A 87 1.79 10.53 0.98
C PRO A 87 1.65 11.13 -0.44
N LEU A 88 0.51 11.78 -0.70
CA LEU A 88 0.15 12.39 -1.97
C LEU A 88 -0.20 13.87 -1.78
N SER A 89 0.36 14.73 -2.63
CA SER A 89 -0.03 16.13 -2.68
C SER A 89 -1.49 16.31 -3.10
N LYS A 90 -2.08 17.48 -2.78
CA LYS A 90 -3.44 17.86 -3.22
C LYS A 90 -3.62 17.74 -4.74
N VAL A 91 -2.58 18.08 -5.51
CA VAL A 91 -2.59 17.99 -6.98
C VAL A 91 -2.60 16.54 -7.44
N GLN A 92 -1.81 15.65 -6.82
CA GLN A 92 -1.82 14.21 -7.11
C GLN A 92 -3.17 13.59 -6.78
N LYS A 93 -3.71 13.84 -5.57
CA LYS A 93 -5.04 13.37 -5.15
C LYS A 93 -6.12 13.79 -6.15
N TYR A 94 -6.12 15.06 -6.58
CA TYR A 94 -7.06 15.57 -7.59
C TYR A 94 -6.95 14.86 -8.95
N LYS A 95 -5.72 14.66 -9.45
CA LYS A 95 -5.48 13.96 -10.73
C LYS A 95 -5.95 12.51 -10.70
N LEU A 96 -5.67 11.80 -9.61
CA LEU A 96 -6.08 10.40 -9.43
C LEU A 96 -7.60 10.27 -9.31
N ARG A 97 -8.26 11.17 -8.56
CA ARG A 97 -9.72 11.22 -8.48
C ARG A 97 -10.37 11.41 -9.84
N LYS A 98 -9.83 12.31 -10.67
CA LYS A 98 -10.31 12.50 -12.06
C LYS A 98 -10.15 11.26 -12.95
N LYS A 99 -9.19 10.38 -12.63
CA LYS A 99 -8.97 9.11 -13.32
C LYS A 99 -9.82 7.97 -12.76
N GLY A 100 -10.61 8.20 -11.72
CA GLY A 100 -11.45 7.19 -11.08
C GLY A 100 -10.72 6.30 -10.08
N ALA A 101 -9.58 6.75 -9.51
CA ALA A 101 -8.97 6.04 -8.40
C ALA A 101 -9.91 5.99 -7.19
N ALA A 102 -9.94 4.86 -6.48
CA ALA A 102 -10.78 4.69 -5.30
C ALA A 102 -10.34 5.61 -4.14
N GLU A 103 -11.31 6.16 -3.40
CA GLU A 103 -11.04 7.13 -2.31
C GLU A 103 -10.24 6.53 -1.16
N ILE A 104 -10.23 5.20 -0.99
CA ILE A 104 -9.42 4.52 0.03
C ILE A 104 -7.91 4.77 -0.15
N PHE A 105 -7.47 5.07 -1.38
CA PHE A 105 -6.09 5.46 -1.70
C PHE A 105 -5.89 6.98 -1.75
N LEU A 106 -6.85 7.78 -1.29
CA LEU A 106 -6.79 9.25 -1.39
C LEU A 106 -7.15 9.94 -0.07
N THR A 107 -7.74 9.20 0.85
CA THR A 107 -8.27 9.69 2.12
C THR A 107 -7.36 9.24 3.25
N ASP A 108 -6.97 10.20 4.07
CA ASP A 108 -6.15 9.92 5.26
C ASP A 108 -7.01 9.14 6.28
N LEU A 109 -6.37 8.20 6.98
CA LEU A 109 -7.01 7.40 8.04
C LEU A 109 -6.81 8.03 9.41
#